data_AF-A0A7X7NSE4-F1
#
_entry.id   AF-A0A7X7NSE4-F1
#
_cell.length_a   1.000
_cell.length_b   1.000
_cell.length_c   1.000
_cell.angle_alpha   90.00
_cell.angle_beta   90.00
_cell.angle_gamma   90.00
#
_symmetry.space_group_name_H-M   'P 1'
#
loop_
_entity.id
_entity.type
_entity.pdbx_description
1 polymer ?
#
loop_
_entity_poly.entity_id
_entity_poly.type
_entity_poly.pdbx_seq_one_letter_code
_entity_poly.pdbx_strand_id
1 'polypeptide(L)'
;MDTNTTTKRSWLAAGGGVLVGAAGTVAALLALGWSAGSAAGGSAMTLTLPQTADGLRTETEVVTELRGEPIEGREEAFAETADLLSASRGGAAAAVQGYADEDLEVRVTVWAVADESPRLWASQEGEKVAELSGLATPWEWVERDAGGEGEEPVECVMRVINPTMAGSDEEPEATVLECQLVTDGVTLLLEGPQLESIDRPVAILRDVAANLERG
;
A
#
# COMPACT_ATOMS: atom_id res chain seq x y z
N MET A 1 -8.52 -76.08 27.45
CA MET A 1 -9.00 -77.00 26.41
C MET A 1 -8.88 -76.27 25.09
N ASP A 2 -7.81 -76.56 24.36
CA ASP A 2 -7.54 -76.11 23.01
C ASP A 2 -8.59 -76.64 22.02
N THR A 3 -8.98 -75.84 21.03
CA THR A 3 -8.79 -76.23 19.63
C THR A 3 -8.87 -75.02 18.68
N ASN A 4 -7.76 -74.86 17.94
CA ASN A 4 -7.54 -73.96 16.80
C ASN A 4 -8.32 -74.39 15.55
N THR A 5 -8.66 -73.42 14.68
CA THR A 5 -8.56 -73.50 13.20
C THR A 5 -8.84 -72.10 12.62
N THR A 6 -7.83 -71.24 12.46
CA THR A 6 -7.03 -71.03 11.23
C THR A 6 -7.84 -70.71 9.96
N THR A 7 -7.84 -69.45 9.53
CA THR A 7 -7.74 -69.12 8.11
C THR A 7 -6.76 -67.97 7.94
N LYS A 8 -5.70 -68.24 7.19
CA LYS A 8 -4.58 -67.36 6.88
C LYS A 8 -4.97 -66.44 5.71
N ARG A 9 -4.59 -65.17 5.79
CA ARG A 9 -4.11 -64.41 4.63
C ARG A 9 -2.87 -63.63 5.03
N SER A 10 -1.75 -64.08 4.48
CA SER A 10 -0.42 -63.49 4.58
C SER A 10 -0.21 -62.43 3.49
N TRP A 11 0.92 -61.71 3.59
CA TRP A 11 1.56 -60.80 2.64
C TRP A 11 1.08 -59.33 2.77
N LEU A 12 1.91 -58.29 3.02
CA LEU A 12 3.36 -58.11 2.95
C LEU A 12 3.77 -56.94 3.88
N ALA A 13 4.95 -57.07 4.49
CA ALA A 13 5.67 -55.98 5.13
C ALA A 13 6.48 -55.20 4.09
N ALA A 14 6.43 -53.86 4.19
CA ALA A 14 7.48 -52.90 3.83
C ALA A 14 6.99 -51.56 4.44
N GLY A 15 7.60 -50.94 5.44
CA GLY A 15 9.04 -50.76 5.62
C GLY A 15 9.47 -49.56 4.79
N GLY A 16 9.71 -48.41 5.43
CA GLY A 16 10.35 -47.25 4.82
C GLY A 16 9.69 -45.92 5.16
N GLY A 17 10.21 -45.23 6.17
CA GLY A 17 9.88 -43.83 6.43
C GLY A 17 10.53 -42.89 5.42
N VAL A 18 9.95 -41.70 5.27
CA VAL A 18 10.62 -40.51 4.72
C VAL A 18 10.06 -39.29 5.45
N LEU A 19 10.94 -38.61 6.20
CA LEU A 19 10.82 -37.20 6.57
C LEU A 19 11.11 -36.36 5.34
N VAL A 20 10.12 -35.67 4.77
CA VAL A 20 10.26 -34.48 3.91
C VAL A 20 8.93 -33.73 4.08
N GLY A 21 8.86 -32.55 4.69
CA GLY A 21 9.43 -31.30 4.16
C GLY A 21 8.32 -30.56 3.41
N ALA A 22 8.14 -29.28 3.70
CA ALA A 22 7.05 -28.40 3.27
C ALA A 22 6.88 -28.27 1.74
N ALA A 23 6.39 -29.31 1.07
CA ALA A 23 6.15 -29.34 -0.38
C ALA A 23 4.75 -29.86 -0.74
N GLY A 24 3.80 -29.82 0.22
CA GLY A 24 2.46 -30.39 0.06
C GLY A 24 1.38 -29.45 -0.47
N THR A 25 1.59 -28.13 -0.47
CA THR A 25 0.54 -27.15 -0.83
C THR A 25 0.52 -26.77 -2.31
N VAL A 26 1.55 -27.08 -3.10
CA VAL A 26 1.62 -26.65 -4.52
C VAL A 26 0.76 -27.53 -5.43
N ALA A 27 0.55 -28.81 -5.10
CA ALA A 27 -0.13 -29.74 -6.00
C ALA A 27 -1.65 -29.48 -6.16
N ALA A 28 -2.29 -28.81 -5.19
CA ALA A 28 -3.71 -28.48 -5.27
C ALA A 28 -4.02 -27.29 -6.20
N LEU A 29 -3.06 -26.39 -6.43
CA LEU A 29 -3.25 -25.20 -7.27
C LEU A 29 -3.05 -25.47 -8.77
N LEU A 30 -2.27 -26.48 -9.13
CA LEU A 30 -2.05 -26.88 -10.54
C LEU A 30 -3.28 -27.53 -11.19
N ALA A 31 -4.20 -28.09 -10.39
CA ALA A 31 -5.44 -28.68 -10.90
C ALA A 31 -6.50 -27.65 -11.33
N LEU A 32 -6.32 -26.37 -10.97
CA LEU A 32 -7.23 -25.26 -11.29
C LEU A 32 -6.78 -24.44 -12.51
N GLY A 33 -5.75 -24.86 -13.24
CA GLY A 33 -5.31 -24.17 -14.46
C GLY A 33 -4.60 -22.84 -14.23
N TRP A 34 -4.25 -22.49 -12.99
CA TRP A 34 -3.28 -21.44 -12.74
C TRP A 34 -1.90 -21.95 -13.10
N SER A 35 -1.48 -21.64 -14.32
CA SER A 35 -0.08 -21.65 -14.68
C SER A 35 0.60 -20.62 -13.78
N ALA A 36 1.39 -21.07 -12.80
CA ALA A 36 2.41 -20.23 -12.19
C ALA A 36 3.39 -19.88 -13.31
N GLY A 37 3.07 -18.82 -14.05
CA GLY A 37 3.97 -18.21 -15.00
C GLY A 37 5.17 -17.73 -14.20
N SER A 38 6.21 -18.56 -14.16
CA SER A 38 7.53 -18.13 -13.73
C SER A 38 7.96 -17.05 -14.72
N ALA A 39 7.78 -15.78 -14.35
CA ALA A 39 8.28 -14.65 -15.10
C ALA A 39 9.81 -14.73 -15.08
N ALA A 40 10.35 -15.37 -16.10
CA ALA A 40 11.76 -15.42 -16.38
C ALA A 40 12.22 -14.06 -16.94
N GLY A 41 13.17 -13.42 -16.25
CA GLY A 41 14.27 -12.72 -16.92
C GLY A 41 14.00 -11.35 -17.53
N GLY A 42 13.20 -10.49 -16.91
CA GLY A 42 13.38 -9.05 -17.04
C GLY A 42 14.41 -8.58 -16.02
N SER A 43 15.31 -7.64 -16.35
CA SER A 43 16.02 -6.88 -15.32
C SER A 43 14.97 -6.40 -14.32
N ALA A 44 15.06 -6.86 -13.08
CA ALA A 44 14.10 -6.47 -12.06
C ALA A 44 14.32 -4.99 -11.82
N MET A 45 13.44 -4.17 -12.40
CA MET A 45 13.39 -2.74 -12.12
C MET A 45 13.34 -2.58 -10.60
N THR A 46 14.18 -1.72 -10.05
CA THR A 46 14.14 -1.40 -8.62
C THR A 46 13.65 0.03 -8.46
N LEU A 47 12.85 0.28 -7.43
CA LEU A 47 12.46 1.62 -7.02
C LEU A 47 13.15 1.93 -5.69
N THR A 48 13.79 3.09 -5.60
CA THR A 48 14.34 3.61 -4.35
C THR A 48 13.74 4.98 -4.09
N LEU A 49 13.05 5.11 -2.95
CA LEU A 49 12.49 6.38 -2.49
C LEU A 49 13.59 7.29 -1.93
N PRO A 50 13.48 8.62 -2.09
CA PRO A 50 14.51 9.56 -1.64
C PRO A 50 14.62 9.61 -0.10
N GLN A 51 15.77 10.03 0.42
CA GLN A 51 15.98 10.17 1.87
C GLN A 51 15.26 11.37 2.49
N THR A 52 14.85 12.33 1.65
CA THR A 52 14.09 13.53 2.03
C THR A 52 12.93 13.73 1.08
N ALA A 53 11.86 14.36 1.56
CA ALA A 53 10.70 14.71 0.75
C ALA A 53 10.10 16.04 1.24
N ASP A 54 10.24 17.11 0.45
CA ASP A 54 9.71 18.46 0.73
C ASP A 54 10.09 18.98 2.13
N GLY A 55 11.36 18.80 2.50
CA GLY A 55 11.89 19.19 3.81
C GLY A 55 11.61 18.18 4.95
N LEU A 56 10.84 17.11 4.69
CA LEU A 56 10.74 15.97 5.60
C LEU A 56 11.97 15.07 5.47
N ARG A 57 12.31 14.38 6.56
CA ARG A 57 13.34 13.33 6.58
C ARG A 57 12.69 11.96 6.74
N THR A 58 13.45 10.89 6.56
CA THR A 58 12.92 9.56 6.88
C THR A 58 12.47 9.51 8.35
N GLU A 59 11.27 8.99 8.62
CA GLU A 59 10.77 8.92 10.00
C GLU A 59 11.67 8.02 10.87
N THR A 60 12.38 7.05 10.28
CA THR A 60 13.39 6.25 11.00
C THR A 60 14.51 7.13 11.56
N GLU A 61 15.02 8.08 10.77
CA GLU A 61 16.06 9.02 11.21
C GLU A 61 15.52 9.92 12.34
N VAL A 62 14.36 10.55 12.13
CA VAL A 62 13.72 11.44 13.13
C VAL A 62 13.47 10.69 14.45
N VAL A 63 12.89 9.49 14.38
CA VAL A 63 12.59 8.71 15.58
C VAL A 63 13.86 8.28 16.30
N THR A 64 14.92 7.91 15.56
CA THR A 64 16.21 7.53 16.16
C THR A 64 16.84 8.71 16.90
N GLU A 65 16.74 9.93 16.37
CA GLU A 65 17.23 11.13 17.05
C GLU A 65 16.44 11.44 18.33
N LEU A 66 15.11 11.37 18.27
CA LEU A 66 14.24 11.67 19.41
C LEU A 66 14.31 10.61 20.52
N ARG A 67 14.43 9.33 20.15
CA ARG A 67 14.44 8.20 21.10
C ARG A 67 15.84 7.72 21.49
N GLY A 68 16.84 8.04 20.69
CA GLY A 68 18.22 7.52 20.82
C GLY A 68 18.44 6.13 20.21
N GLU A 69 17.39 5.48 19.69
CA GLU A 69 17.45 4.17 19.03
C GLU A 69 16.36 4.03 17.95
N PRO A 70 16.60 3.25 16.89
CA PRO A 70 15.60 2.99 15.86
C PRO A 70 14.46 2.11 16.38
N ILE A 71 13.30 2.15 15.70
CA ILE A 71 12.21 1.20 15.96
C ILE A 71 12.60 -0.17 15.39
N GLU A 72 12.81 -1.14 16.28
CA GLU A 72 13.10 -2.52 15.88
C GLU A 72 12.00 -3.09 14.96
N GLY A 73 12.42 -3.75 13.88
CA GLY A 73 11.52 -4.41 12.92
C GLY A 73 10.79 -3.48 11.94
N ARG A 74 10.97 -2.16 12.04
CA ARG A 74 10.24 -1.21 11.17
C ARG A 74 10.66 -1.27 9.69
N GLU A 75 11.96 -1.33 9.43
CA GLU A 75 12.46 -1.47 8.04
C GLU A 75 12.06 -2.82 7.45
N GLU A 76 12.07 -3.89 8.25
CA GLU A 76 11.58 -5.21 7.85
C GLU A 76 10.08 -5.18 7.52
N ALA A 77 9.27 -4.50 8.33
CA ALA A 77 7.84 -4.34 8.06
C ALA A 77 7.55 -3.54 6.77
N PHE A 78 8.35 -2.50 6.48
CA PHE A 78 8.24 -1.76 5.21
C PHE A 78 8.67 -2.60 4.01
N ALA A 79 9.73 -3.40 4.15
CA ALA A 79 10.15 -4.33 3.11
C ALA A 79 9.06 -5.41 2.85
N GLU A 80 8.49 -6.00 3.89
CA GLU A 80 7.38 -6.95 3.77
C GLU A 80 6.15 -6.30 3.10
N THR A 81 5.84 -5.05 3.45
CA THR A 81 4.74 -4.30 2.83
C THR A 81 5.02 -4.03 1.35
N ALA A 82 6.25 -3.68 0.98
CA ALA A 82 6.66 -3.51 -0.41
C ALA A 82 6.53 -4.83 -1.21
N ASP A 83 6.93 -5.95 -0.64
CA ASP A 83 6.77 -7.28 -1.24
C ASP A 83 5.30 -7.65 -1.46
N LEU A 84 4.43 -7.37 -0.48
CA LEU A 84 2.98 -7.59 -0.61
C LEU A 84 2.37 -6.70 -1.70
N LEU A 85 2.76 -5.42 -1.76
CA LEU A 85 2.31 -4.49 -2.80
C LEU A 85 2.77 -4.96 -4.19
N SER A 86 4.05 -5.34 -4.31
CA SER A 86 4.63 -5.93 -5.52
C SER A 86 3.83 -7.14 -5.98
N ALA A 87 3.58 -8.10 -5.09
CA ALA A 87 2.82 -9.31 -5.39
C ALA A 87 1.38 -9.00 -5.86
N SER A 88 0.72 -8.03 -5.23
CA SER A 88 -0.63 -7.58 -5.63
C SER A 88 -0.67 -6.96 -7.03
N ARG A 89 0.47 -6.43 -7.49
CA ARG A 89 0.66 -5.80 -8.81
C ARG A 89 1.45 -6.69 -9.77
N GLY A 90 1.35 -8.01 -9.62
CA GLY A 90 1.94 -8.97 -10.56
C GLY A 90 3.47 -9.05 -10.51
N GLY A 91 4.10 -8.65 -9.40
CA GLY A 91 5.54 -8.61 -9.23
C GLY A 91 6.19 -7.30 -9.69
N ALA A 92 5.40 -6.22 -9.85
CA ALA A 92 5.93 -4.89 -10.14
C ALA A 92 6.89 -4.41 -9.05
N ALA A 93 7.91 -3.62 -9.42
CA ALA A 93 8.83 -3.04 -8.46
C ALA A 93 8.05 -2.16 -7.47
N ALA A 94 8.30 -2.30 -6.16
CA ALA A 94 7.63 -1.53 -5.14
C ALA A 94 8.60 -1.08 -4.05
N ALA A 95 8.31 0.07 -3.43
CA ALA A 95 9.05 0.62 -2.30
C ALA A 95 8.11 1.34 -1.34
N VAL A 96 8.47 1.36 -0.06
CA VAL A 96 7.68 2.02 0.99
C VAL A 96 8.64 2.79 1.91
N GLN A 97 8.33 4.05 2.19
CA GLN A 97 9.12 4.90 3.07
C GLN A 97 8.21 5.80 3.90
N GLY A 98 8.46 5.84 5.20
CA GLY A 98 7.86 6.83 6.09
C GLY A 98 8.70 8.10 6.15
N TYR A 99 8.04 9.26 6.10
CA TYR A 99 8.65 10.59 6.26
C TYR A 99 8.01 11.35 7.41
N ALA A 100 8.80 12.16 8.11
CA ALA A 100 8.31 13.03 9.15
C ALA A 100 9.12 14.33 9.24
N ASP A 101 8.52 15.35 9.85
CA ASP A 101 9.24 16.53 10.32
C ASP A 101 9.98 16.24 11.63
N GLU A 102 10.74 17.22 12.14
CA GLU A 102 11.62 17.04 13.31
C GLU A 102 10.87 16.77 14.61
N ASP A 103 9.60 17.21 14.72
CA ASP A 103 8.77 17.11 15.91
C ASP A 103 7.71 16.00 15.84
N LEU A 104 7.64 15.27 14.71
CA LEU A 104 6.60 14.28 14.39
C LEU A 104 5.18 14.87 14.34
N GLU A 105 5.04 16.18 14.08
CA GLU A 105 3.74 16.84 13.91
C GLU A 105 3.12 16.43 12.56
N VAL A 106 3.95 16.38 11.51
CA VAL A 106 3.60 15.80 10.22
C VAL A 106 4.31 14.48 10.05
N ARG A 107 3.53 13.43 9.79
CA ARG A 107 4.02 12.11 9.41
C ARG A 107 3.21 11.56 8.26
N VAL A 108 3.90 11.10 7.23
CA VAL A 108 3.29 10.47 6.06
C VAL A 108 4.02 9.18 5.73
N THR A 109 3.32 8.26 5.08
CA THR A 109 3.96 7.11 4.42
C THR A 109 3.76 7.26 2.93
N VAL A 110 4.80 6.99 2.16
CA VAL A 110 4.76 6.98 0.71
C VAL A 110 5.02 5.57 0.21
N TRP A 111 4.13 5.09 -0.66
CA TRP A 111 4.28 3.85 -1.40
C TRP A 111 4.54 4.20 -2.86
N ALA A 112 5.53 3.56 -3.46
CA ALA A 112 5.80 3.61 -4.89
C ALA A 112 5.63 2.22 -5.48
N VAL A 113 4.96 2.14 -6.64
CA VAL A 113 4.88 0.89 -7.41
C VAL A 113 5.00 1.18 -8.91
N ALA A 114 5.83 0.40 -9.61
CA ALA A 114 6.04 0.47 -11.05
C ALA A 114 4.87 -0.16 -11.82
N ASP A 115 3.67 0.34 -11.54
CA ASP A 115 2.42 -0.01 -12.19
C ASP A 115 1.51 1.22 -12.18
N GLU A 116 0.76 1.43 -13.25
CA GLU A 116 -0.19 2.54 -13.35
C GLU A 116 -1.50 2.15 -12.66
N SER A 117 -1.85 2.91 -11.62
CA SER A 117 -3.12 2.76 -10.93
C SER A 117 -4.21 3.56 -11.67
N PRO A 118 -5.47 3.07 -11.67
CA PRO A 118 -6.60 3.92 -12.02
C PRO A 118 -6.64 5.20 -11.19
N ARG A 119 -7.43 6.17 -11.64
CA ARG A 119 -7.69 7.40 -10.90
C ARG A 119 -8.22 7.11 -9.50
N LEU A 120 -7.87 7.98 -8.56
CA LEU A 120 -8.35 7.88 -7.19
C LEU A 120 -9.87 8.06 -7.17
N TRP A 121 -10.54 7.37 -6.25
CA TRP A 121 -11.99 7.42 -6.11
C TRP A 121 -12.37 7.53 -4.63
N ALA A 122 -13.40 8.31 -4.34
CA ALA A 122 -13.94 8.45 -2.99
C ALA A 122 -15.23 7.63 -2.85
N SER A 123 -15.39 6.96 -1.70
CA SER A 123 -16.50 6.03 -1.51
C SER A 123 -17.85 6.72 -1.34
N GLN A 124 -17.82 8.00 -0.94
CA GLN A 124 -18.99 8.81 -0.65
C GLN A 124 -19.04 10.13 -1.43
N GLU A 125 -18.45 10.18 -2.64
CA GLU A 125 -18.40 11.39 -3.49
C GLU A 125 -19.76 11.83 -4.05
N GLY A 126 -20.75 10.94 -4.08
CA GLY A 126 -22.02 11.20 -4.74
C GLY A 126 -22.82 12.33 -4.08
N GLU A 127 -23.13 13.39 -4.81
CA GLU A 127 -24.03 14.48 -4.38
C GLU A 127 -25.37 13.95 -3.86
N LYS A 128 -25.86 12.84 -4.44
CA LYS A 128 -27.10 12.21 -3.98
C LYS A 128 -27.00 11.65 -2.56
N VAL A 129 -25.81 11.19 -2.16
CA VAL A 129 -25.55 10.71 -0.79
C VAL A 129 -25.61 11.89 0.19
N ALA A 130 -25.03 13.03 -0.18
CA ALA A 130 -25.11 14.26 0.60
C ALA A 130 -26.57 14.75 0.73
N GLU A 131 -27.30 14.81 -0.39
CA GLU A 131 -28.72 15.23 -0.42
C GLU A 131 -29.59 14.36 0.48
N LEU A 132 -29.48 13.03 0.37
CA LEU A 132 -30.25 12.09 1.19
C LEU A 132 -29.92 12.19 2.68
N SER A 133 -28.70 12.64 3.01
CA SER A 133 -28.23 12.83 4.38
C SER A 133 -28.50 14.24 4.92
N GLY A 134 -29.01 15.16 4.08
CA GLY A 134 -29.25 16.55 4.45
C GLY A 134 -27.96 17.36 4.68
N LEU A 135 -26.85 16.97 4.05
CA LEU A 135 -25.54 17.60 4.21
C LEU A 135 -25.25 18.61 3.10
N ALA A 136 -24.41 19.60 3.41
CA ALA A 136 -23.97 20.63 2.45
C ALA A 136 -22.98 20.08 1.40
N THR A 137 -22.19 19.08 1.78
CA THR A 137 -21.18 18.43 0.93
C THR A 137 -21.23 16.91 1.13
N PRO A 138 -20.72 16.09 0.19
CA PRO A 138 -20.52 14.67 0.44
C PRO A 138 -19.48 14.41 1.55
N TRP A 139 -19.54 13.23 2.17
CA TRP A 139 -18.62 12.86 3.26
C TRP A 139 -17.17 12.71 2.80
N GLU A 140 -16.97 12.37 1.53
CA GLU A 140 -15.66 12.24 0.91
C GLU A 140 -15.73 12.79 -0.51
N TRP A 141 -14.64 13.35 -1.02
CA TRP A 141 -14.52 13.71 -2.44
C TRP A 141 -13.07 13.61 -2.91
N VAL A 142 -12.87 13.59 -4.23
CA VAL A 142 -11.52 13.67 -4.80
C VAL A 142 -11.24 15.12 -5.19
N GLU A 143 -10.35 15.75 -4.44
CA GLU A 143 -9.78 17.03 -4.80
C GLU A 143 -8.57 16.84 -5.73
N ARG A 144 -8.36 17.75 -6.68
CA ARG A 144 -7.33 17.60 -7.70
C ARG A 144 -6.49 18.86 -7.81
N ASP A 145 -5.18 18.70 -7.68
CA ASP A 145 -4.23 19.69 -8.14
C ASP A 145 -3.82 19.34 -9.58
N ALA A 146 -4.18 20.20 -10.52
CA ALA A 146 -3.90 19.99 -11.93
C ALA A 146 -2.42 20.19 -12.30
N GLY A 147 -1.63 20.79 -11.40
CA GLY A 147 -0.27 21.22 -11.66
C GLY A 147 -0.11 22.33 -12.69
N GLY A 148 1.14 22.65 -12.96
CA GLY A 148 1.56 23.51 -14.04
C GLY A 148 1.61 22.78 -15.38
N GLU A 149 1.99 23.52 -16.43
CA GLU A 149 2.07 22.98 -17.78
C GLU A 149 3.12 21.85 -17.86
N GLY A 150 2.65 20.62 -18.16
CA GLY A 150 3.50 19.43 -18.26
C GLY A 150 3.69 18.65 -16.95
N GLU A 151 3.00 19.03 -15.88
CA GLU A 151 2.95 18.24 -14.65
C GLU A 151 1.74 17.30 -14.66
N GLU A 152 1.93 16.08 -14.18
CA GLU A 152 0.84 15.13 -13.98
C GLU A 152 -0.01 15.55 -12.76
N PRO A 153 -1.34 15.35 -12.81
CA PRO A 153 -2.22 15.78 -11.73
C PRO A 153 -2.00 14.94 -10.47
N VAL A 154 -2.12 15.60 -9.33
CA VAL A 154 -2.20 14.93 -8.02
C VAL A 154 -3.66 14.89 -7.60
N GLU A 155 -4.15 13.71 -7.23
CA GLU A 155 -5.52 13.50 -6.77
C GLU A 155 -5.50 13.15 -5.28
N CYS A 156 -6.33 13.77 -4.46
CA CYS A 156 -6.39 13.55 -3.03
C CYS A 156 -7.81 13.25 -2.58
N VAL A 157 -8.00 12.19 -1.78
CA VAL A 157 -9.27 11.93 -1.10
C VAL A 157 -9.36 12.84 0.11
N MET A 158 -10.34 13.73 0.09
CA MET A 158 -10.77 14.53 1.23
C MET A 158 -11.85 13.78 1.98
N ARG A 159 -11.82 13.84 3.31
CA ARG A 159 -12.88 13.33 4.19
C ARG A 159 -13.34 14.41 5.15
N VAL A 160 -14.64 14.62 5.22
CA VAL A 160 -15.28 15.48 6.21
C VAL A 160 -15.09 14.90 7.61
N ILE A 161 -14.53 15.71 8.52
CA ILE A 161 -14.41 15.39 9.94
C ILE A 161 -15.56 16.00 10.75
N ASN A 162 -16.03 17.19 10.35
CA ASN A 162 -17.20 17.83 10.93
C ASN A 162 -18.18 18.23 9.82
N PRO A 163 -19.27 17.48 9.62
CA PRO A 163 -20.22 17.75 8.55
C PRO A 163 -21.09 18.96 8.85
N THR A 164 -21.44 19.70 7.81
CA THR A 164 -22.39 20.81 7.90
C THR A 164 -23.70 20.45 7.21
N MET A 165 -24.81 20.89 7.81
CA MET A 165 -26.14 20.66 7.27
C MET A 165 -26.37 21.55 6.04
N ALA A 166 -27.14 21.04 5.08
CA ALA A 166 -27.52 21.81 3.90
C ALA A 166 -28.22 23.13 4.31
N GLY A 167 -27.77 24.24 3.73
CA GLY A 167 -28.26 25.58 4.04
C GLY A 167 -27.63 26.24 5.27
N SER A 168 -26.62 25.61 5.90
CA SER A 168 -25.73 26.30 6.84
C SER A 168 -24.80 27.26 6.10
N ASP A 169 -24.40 28.33 6.80
CA ASP A 169 -23.34 29.25 6.36
C ASP A 169 -21.94 28.76 6.80
N GLU A 170 -21.87 27.66 7.54
CA GLU A 170 -20.62 27.04 8.01
C GLU A 170 -20.00 26.16 6.92
N GLU A 171 -18.69 26.30 6.70
CA GLU A 171 -17.93 25.41 5.83
C GLU A 171 -17.65 24.08 6.55
N PRO A 172 -17.76 22.94 5.84
CA PRO A 172 -17.42 21.64 6.41
C PRO A 172 -15.92 21.57 6.67
N GLU A 173 -15.55 21.07 7.85
CA GLU A 173 -14.15 20.77 8.14
C GLU A 173 -13.80 19.42 7.53
N ALA A 174 -12.71 19.38 6.77
CA ALA A 174 -12.25 18.17 6.09
C ALA A 174 -10.74 17.99 6.22
N THR A 175 -10.31 16.75 5.99
CA THR A 175 -8.92 16.36 6.08
C THR A 175 -8.54 15.45 4.92
N VAL A 176 -7.29 15.53 4.50
CA VAL A 176 -6.71 14.66 3.47
C VAL A 176 -6.47 13.26 4.06
N LEU A 177 -7.01 12.23 3.41
CA LEU A 177 -6.76 10.82 3.78
C LEU A 177 -5.57 10.23 3.06
N GLU A 178 -5.60 10.38 1.74
CA GLU A 178 -4.62 9.83 0.83
C GLU A 178 -4.51 10.72 -0.41
N CYS A 179 -3.34 10.74 -1.01
CA CYS A 179 -3.10 11.37 -2.30
C CYS A 179 -2.37 10.41 -3.23
N GLN A 180 -2.68 10.48 -4.52
CA GLN A 180 -2.08 9.69 -5.57
C GLN A 180 -1.47 10.60 -6.64
N LEU A 181 -0.26 10.26 -7.09
CA LEU A 181 0.38 10.79 -8.29
C LEU A 181 0.78 9.62 -9.17
N VAL A 182 0.27 9.59 -10.41
CA VAL A 182 0.68 8.60 -11.42
C VAL A 182 1.58 9.31 -12.42
N THR A 183 2.82 8.88 -12.56
CA THR A 183 3.80 9.52 -13.45
C THR A 183 4.85 8.51 -13.92
N ASP A 184 5.24 8.59 -15.20
CA ASP A 184 6.23 7.72 -15.84
C ASP A 184 6.05 6.21 -15.57
N GLY A 185 4.81 5.71 -15.59
CA GLY A 185 4.53 4.30 -15.31
C GLY A 185 4.69 3.88 -13.84
N VAL A 186 4.79 4.84 -12.92
CA VAL A 186 4.84 4.62 -11.47
C VAL A 186 3.62 5.28 -10.83
N THR A 187 2.98 4.55 -9.92
CA THR A 187 2.02 5.13 -8.97
C THR A 187 2.72 5.42 -7.66
N LEU A 188 2.63 6.68 -7.23
CA LEU A 188 2.95 7.11 -5.88
C LEU A 188 1.66 7.32 -5.10
N LEU A 189 1.57 6.70 -3.93
CA LEU A 189 0.50 6.91 -2.96
C LEU A 189 1.11 7.53 -1.71
N LEU A 190 0.45 8.54 -1.15
CA LEU A 190 0.78 9.16 0.13
C LEU A 190 -0.43 9.00 1.03
N GLU A 191 -0.24 8.43 2.22
CA GLU A 191 -1.29 8.25 3.23
C GLU A 191 -0.80 8.79 4.59
N GLY A 192 -1.78 8.98 5.47
CA GLY A 192 -1.58 9.51 6.81
C GLY A 192 -1.37 11.03 6.95
N PRO A 193 -1.52 11.90 5.94
CA PRO A 193 -1.24 13.32 6.12
C PRO A 193 -2.18 13.93 7.17
N GLN A 194 -3.47 13.59 7.15
CA GLN A 194 -4.48 14.16 8.06
C GLN A 194 -4.39 15.70 8.13
N LEU A 195 -4.06 16.33 6.99
CA LEU A 195 -3.90 17.77 6.85
C LEU A 195 -5.19 18.39 6.31
N GLU A 196 -5.41 19.67 6.60
CA GLU A 196 -6.63 20.39 6.19
C GLU A 196 -6.60 20.85 4.72
N SER A 197 -5.43 20.90 4.09
CA SER A 197 -5.27 21.23 2.67
C SER A 197 -4.41 20.21 1.92
N ILE A 198 -4.61 20.15 0.60
CA ILE A 198 -3.86 19.27 -0.30
C ILE A 198 -2.47 19.82 -0.67
N ASP A 199 -2.16 21.09 -0.38
CA ASP A 199 -0.94 21.76 -0.86
C ASP A 199 0.33 21.03 -0.41
N ARG A 200 0.39 20.66 0.88
CA ARG A 200 1.55 19.99 1.46
C ARG A 200 1.69 18.54 0.97
N PRO A 201 0.64 17.69 0.95
CA PRO A 201 0.71 16.37 0.30
C PRO A 201 1.12 16.43 -1.17
N VAL A 202 0.63 17.41 -1.93
CA VAL A 202 0.99 17.62 -3.34
C VAL A 202 2.48 17.91 -3.47
N ALA A 203 3.01 18.84 -2.68
CA ALA A 203 4.43 19.19 -2.70
C ALA A 203 5.33 17.99 -2.34
N ILE A 204 4.94 17.18 -1.33
CA ILE A 204 5.65 15.96 -0.95
C ILE A 204 5.67 14.95 -2.11
N LEU A 205 4.52 14.64 -2.71
CA LEU A 205 4.44 13.68 -3.81
C LEU A 205 5.26 14.11 -5.02
N ARG A 206 5.27 15.40 -5.34
CA ARG A 206 6.09 15.95 -6.44
C ARG A 206 7.57 15.87 -6.16
N ASP A 207 8.01 16.21 -4.95
CA ASP A 207 9.42 16.10 -4.59
C ASP A 207 9.88 14.64 -4.59
N VAL A 208 9.05 13.72 -4.11
CA VAL A 208 9.32 12.27 -4.22
C VAL A 208 9.43 11.85 -5.68
N ALA A 209 8.49 12.23 -6.54
CA ALA A 209 8.53 11.89 -7.96
C ALA A 209 9.79 12.41 -8.66
N ALA A 210 10.20 13.64 -8.34
CA ALA A 210 11.38 14.27 -8.93
C ALA A 210 12.70 13.59 -8.52
N ASN A 211 12.73 12.96 -7.34
CA ASN A 211 13.94 12.34 -6.77
C ASN A 211 13.85 10.80 -6.67
N LEU A 212 12.85 10.19 -7.30
CA LEU A 212 12.69 8.73 -7.31
C LEU A 212 13.74 8.08 -8.21
N GLU A 213 14.55 7.18 -7.65
CA GLU A 213 15.54 6.44 -8.43
C GLU A 213 14.94 5.15 -9.01
N ARG A 214 15.25 4.89 -10.28
CA ARG A 214 14.83 3.70 -11.04
C ARG A 214 16.08 2.94 -11.51
N GLY A 215 16.22 1.69 -11.09
CA GLY A 215 17.36 0.80 -11.41
C GLY A 215 17.10 -0.19 -12.53
#